data_AF-A0A165R0W2-F1
#
_entry.id   AF-A0A165R0W2-F1
#
_cell.length_a   1.000
_cell.length_b   1.000
_cell.length_c   1.000
_cell.angle_alpha   90.00
_cell.angle_beta   90.00
_cell.angle_gamma   90.00
#
_symmetry.space_group_name_H-M   'P 1'
#
loop_
_entity.id
_entity.type
_entity.pdbx_description
1 polymer ?
#
loop_
_entity_poly.entity_id
_entity_poly.type
_entity_poly.pdbx_seq_one_letter_code
_entity_poly.pdbx_strand_id
1 'polypeptide(L)' 'VIGGSLKDQEKARKVLTSIVNSLTVKMEIGAPMAAAYILGNPDHYTSHRFQPVYWKSYVSEVLKSY' A
#
# COMPACT_ATOMS: atom_id res chain seq x y z
N VAL A 1 -18.31 -13.28 11.66
CA VAL A 1 -18.79 -11.91 11.92
C VAL A 1 -17.92 -11.34 13.02
N ILE A 2 -17.23 -10.21 12.80
CA ILE A 2 -16.40 -9.54 13.82
C ILE A 2 -17.37 -8.94 14.86
N GLY A 3 -17.83 -9.77 15.78
CA GLY A 3 -18.84 -9.45 16.79
C GLY A 3 -18.19 -8.95 18.07
N GLY A 4 -17.91 -7.65 18.13
CA GLY A 4 -17.73 -6.94 19.40
C GLY A 4 -19.02 -6.21 19.76
N SER A 5 -19.20 -5.86 21.04
CA SER A 5 -20.30 -4.98 21.46
C SER A 5 -20.25 -3.67 20.68
N LEU A 6 -21.40 -3.05 20.39
CA LEU A 6 -21.47 -1.73 19.72
C LEU A 6 -20.55 -0.69 20.39
N LYS A 7 -20.38 -0.78 21.71
CA LYS A 7 -19.47 0.09 22.48
C LYS A 7 -18.00 -0.13 22.13
N ASP A 8 -17.59 -1.38 21.91
CA ASP A 8 -16.22 -1.73 21.57
C ASP A 8 -15.87 -1.29 20.15
N GLN A 9 -16.82 -1.44 19.23
CA GLN A 9 -16.69 -0.93 17.86
C GLN A 9 -16.52 0.58 17.83
N GLU A 10 -17.33 1.31 18.61
CA GLU A 10 -17.24 2.77 18.71
C GLU A 10 -15.92 3.24 19.34
N LYS A 11 -15.42 2.51 20.34
CA LYS A 11 -14.11 2.77 20.95
C LYS A 11 -12.98 2.53 19.94
N ALA A 12 -13.01 1.42 19.20
CA ALA A 12 -12.05 1.12 18.15
C ALA A 12 -12.05 2.18 17.05
N ARG A 13 -13.26 2.61 16.61
CA ARG A 13 -13.42 3.68 15.61
C ARG A 13 -12.76 4.97 16.07
N LYS A 14 -13.00 5.41 17.32
CA LYS A 14 -12.38 6.62 17.88
C LYS A 14 -10.85 6.54 17.91
N VAL A 15 -10.30 5.39 18.32
CA VAL A 15 -8.84 5.17 18.33
C VAL A 15 -8.27 5.29 16.92
N LEU A 16 -8.86 4.59 15.94
CA LEU A 16 -8.42 4.66 14.54
C LEU A 16 -8.51 6.08 13.97
N THR A 17 -9.61 6.80 14.23
CA THR A 17 -9.74 8.20 13.81
C THR A 17 -8.65 9.09 14.41
N SER A 18 -8.31 8.90 15.69
CA SER A 18 -7.24 9.69 16.34
C SER A 18 -5.86 9.43 15.74
N ILE A 19 -5.57 8.19 15.35
CA ILE A 19 -4.33 7.79 14.67
C ILE A 19 -4.27 8.43 13.28
N VAL A 20 -5.34 8.30 12.48
CA VAL A 20 -5.44 8.92 11.15
C VAL A 20 -5.20 10.42 11.25
N ASN A 21 -5.89 11.11 12.17
CA ASN A 21 -5.74 12.56 12.36
C ASN A 21 -4.33 12.97 12.80
N SER A 22 -3.64 12.15 13.59
CA SER A 22 -2.26 12.42 14.00
C SER A 22 -1.28 12.25 12.84
N LEU A 23 -1.51 11.25 11.99
CA LEU A 23 -0.68 10.99 10.81
C LEU A 23 -0.86 12.05 9.73
N THR A 24 -2.10 12.50 9.46
CA THR A 24 -2.36 13.56 8.48
C THR A 24 -1.63 14.85 8.83
N VAL A 25 -1.60 15.22 10.12
CA VAL A 25 -0.88 16.42 10.58
C VAL A 25 0.64 16.23 10.53
N LYS A 26 1.15 15.06 10.90
CA LYS A 26 2.60 14.83 10.99
C LYS A 26 3.29 14.57 9.65
N MET A 27 2.59 13.95 8.72
CA MET A 27 3.14 13.53 7.42
C MET A 27 2.61 14.36 6.26
N GLU A 28 1.71 15.32 6.51
CA GLU A 28 1.07 16.16 5.48
C GLU A 28 0.37 15.36 4.37
N ILE A 29 0.00 14.11 4.68
CA ILE A 29 -0.75 13.21 3.80
C ILE A 29 -2.25 13.35 4.05
N GLY A 30 -3.06 13.09 3.02
CA GLY A 30 -4.52 13.09 3.16
C GLY A 30 -5.02 11.96 4.07
N ALA A 31 -6.16 12.16 4.73
CA ALA A 31 -6.81 11.15 5.57
C ALA A 31 -7.05 9.80 4.85
N PRO A 32 -7.42 9.75 3.56
CA PRO A 32 -7.53 8.48 2.82
C PRO A 32 -6.21 7.73 2.72
N MET A 33 -5.10 8.44 2.54
CA MET A 33 -3.76 7.85 2.42
C MET A 33 -3.26 7.34 3.78
N ALA A 34 -3.48 8.11 4.85
CA ALA A 34 -3.19 7.66 6.22
C ALA A 34 -3.99 6.40 6.59
N ALA A 35 -5.26 6.32 6.20
CA ALA A 35 -6.08 5.12 6.40
C ALA A 35 -5.56 3.93 5.57
N ALA A 36 -5.12 4.15 4.33
CA ALA A 36 -4.53 3.13 3.47
C ALA A 36 -3.26 2.53 4.10
N TYR A 37 -2.39 3.35 4.71
CA TYR A 37 -1.22 2.87 5.43
C TYR A 37 -1.57 2.01 6.65
N ILE A 38 -2.58 2.41 7.44
CA ILE A 38 -3.04 1.61 8.60
C ILE A 38 -3.57 0.24 8.15
N LEU A 39 -4.17 0.17 6.97
CA LEU A 39 -4.66 -1.06 6.35
C LEU A 39 -3.55 -1.88 5.66
N GLY A 40 -2.32 -1.36 5.56
CA GLY A 40 -1.21 -2.01 4.90
C GLY A 40 -1.27 -1.98 3.37
N ASN A 41 -2.06 -1.08 2.79
CA ASN A 41 -2.13 -0.93 1.34
C ASN A 41 -0.82 -0.34 0.80
N PRO A 42 -0.31 -0.82 -0.35
CA PRO A 42 0.87 -0.25 -0.99
C PRO A 42 0.56 1.13 -1.57
N ASP A 43 1.51 2.06 -1.48
CA ASP A 43 1.39 3.42 -2.04
C ASP A 43 1.28 3.46 -3.56
N HIS A 44 1.76 2.41 -4.21
CA HIS A 44 1.82 2.34 -5.65
C HIS A 44 0.89 1.23 -6.15
N TYR A 45 -0.21 1.62 -6.80
CA TYR A 45 -1.04 0.71 -7.56
C TYR A 45 -0.42 0.50 -8.96
N THR A 46 0.35 -0.58 -9.14
CA THR A 46 0.76 -1.01 -10.48
C THR A 46 -0.01 -2.27 -10.87
N SER A 47 -0.77 -2.22 -11.97
CA SER A 47 -1.33 -3.44 -12.55
C SER A 47 -0.24 -4.37 -13.09
N HIS A 48 0.91 -3.82 -13.50
CA HIS A 48 2.05 -4.58 -14.03
C HIS A 48 3.36 -3.99 -13.48
N ARG A 49 4.30 -4.86 -13.10
CA ARG A 49 5.64 -4.44 -12.70
C ARG A 49 6.54 -4.48 -13.93
N PHE A 50 7.11 -3.33 -14.30
CA PHE A 50 8.12 -3.29 -15.35
C PHE A 50 9.41 -3.92 -14.84
N GLN A 51 9.92 -4.91 -15.57
CA GLN A 51 11.19 -5.56 -15.29
C GLN A 51 12.26 -4.96 -16.21
N PRO A 52 13.46 -4.61 -15.71
CA PRO A 52 14.54 -4.16 -16.58
C PRO A 52 14.96 -5.29 -17.54
N VAL A 53 14.90 -5.02 -18.84
CA VAL A 53 15.36 -5.94 -19.89
C VAL A 53 16.74 -5.50 -20.37
N TYR A 54 17.75 -6.36 -20.19
CA TYR A 54 19.10 -6.12 -20.67
C TYR A 54 19.24 -6.55 -22.12
N TRP A 55 19.11 -5.60 -23.05
CA TRP A 55 19.11 -5.86 -24.49
C TRP A 55 20.32 -6.66 -24.98
N LYS A 56 21.52 -6.32 -24.52
CA LYS A 56 22.75 -7.02 -24.94
C LYS A 56 22.74 -8.49 -24.52
N SER A 57 22.33 -8.79 -23.29
CA SER A 57 22.26 -10.17 -22.78
C SER A 57 21.22 -10.97 -23.56
N TYR A 58 20.04 -10.39 -23.81
CA TYR A 58 18.98 -11.00 -24.60
C TYR A 58 19.44 -11.34 -26.02
N VAL A 59 20.05 -10.37 -26.73
CA VAL A 59 20.55 -10.59 -28.09
C VAL A 59 21.65 -11.66 -28.12
N SER A 60 22.56 -11.66 -27.16
CA SER A 60 23.62 -12.69 -27.05
C SER A 60 23.04 -14.10 -26.91
N GLU A 61 22.01 -14.26 -26.08
CA GLU A 61 21.35 -15.55 -25.86
C GLU A 61 20.59 -16.03 -27.11
N VAL A 62 19.84 -15.13 -27.77
CA VAL A 62 19.12 -15.44 -29.02
C VAL A 62 20.08 -15.83 -30.14
N LEU A 63 21.21 -15.12 -30.28
CA LEU A 63 22.22 -15.43 -31.30
C LEU A 63 22.99 -16.72 -31.02
N LYS A 64 23.05 -17.18 -29.76
CA LYS A 64 23.66 -18.46 -29.40
C LYS A 64 22.80 -19.67 -29.81
N SER A 65 21.49 -19.47 -29.95
CA SER A 65 20.53 -20.52 -30.34
C SER A 65 20.32 -20.63 -31.85
N TYR A 66 21.05 -19.85 -32.65
CA TYR A 66 21.01 -19.83 -34.12
C TYR A 66 22.23 -20.54 -34.69
#